data_AF-A0A1T4VVE0-F1
#
_entry.id   AF-A0A1T4VVE0-F1
#
_cell.length_a   1.000
_cell.length_b   1.000
_cell.length_c   1.000
_cell.angle_alpha   90.00
_cell.angle_beta   90.00
_cell.angle_gamma   90.00
#
_symmetry.space_group_name_H-M   'P 1'
#
loop_
_entity.id
_entity.type
_entity.pdbx_description
1 polymer ?
#
loop_
_entity_poly.entity_id
_entity_poly.type
_entity_poly.pdbx_seq_one_letter_code
_entity_poly.pdbx_strand_id
1 'polypeptide(L)'
;MKGKNLIALGVMLALSGCGSDDGGSNSSDNNGGGNGGGVTNPPSTSLIQHWSLSKVRSEIANVATTTGTSMMLCDRNQEYIETDHFMVGFADDSTRFDKNELIQSAKITQAGFNELIAHSKLNPSSDLNITSGSKWVACYNDAKKGTGTGYANLFVFSPSTIDVNHSDFADSYILAKHELFHVFQYEKLNDSIQFFEMPRWFMEGTAEFFAGRPPKNTTHKMDDFISDTSLTPMGIETWQDEVELMKDQAIHTAYFNDMYDMYDMYDMYQNNVLFYVNSGMSFEQMFTVMENSIGYNFVHAMTNLERELDIKTAYTDLKDDSTLYRNNVIAQLNAKEISGSYTDDVNLDVDQVLLMRKGTEDAVAKGTISRDQSKYAFLPKVPDGEYDGYVVAPVSADVDRIYGSIPVTVKDGKVGNLDFTGVQELID
;
A
#
# COMPACT_ATOMS: atom_id res chain seq x y z
N MET A 1 31.12 -0.69 31.47
CA MET A 1 30.89 -0.04 30.17
C MET A 1 31.96 -0.52 29.22
N LYS A 2 31.64 -1.50 28.35
CA LYS A 2 32.53 -2.01 27.31
C LYS A 2 31.75 -1.90 25.99
N GLY A 3 32.30 -1.13 25.05
CA GLY A 3 31.75 -0.97 23.71
C GLY A 3 31.70 -2.32 23.01
N LYS A 4 30.53 -2.67 22.46
CA LYS A 4 30.38 -3.81 21.57
C LYS A 4 30.72 -3.31 20.16
N ASN A 5 31.79 -3.87 19.61
CA ASN A 5 32.24 -3.62 18.25
C ASN A 5 31.22 -4.16 17.26
N LEU A 6 30.95 -3.36 16.22
CA LEU A 6 30.25 -3.76 15.00
C LEU A 6 30.98 -4.96 14.39
N ILE A 7 30.32 -6.11 14.39
CA ILE A 7 30.68 -7.24 13.55
C ILE A 7 29.42 -7.50 12.72
N ALA A 8 29.35 -6.85 11.55
CA ALA A 8 28.41 -7.21 10.51
C ALA A 8 28.87 -8.54 9.92
N LEU A 9 28.36 -9.63 10.48
CA LEU A 9 28.54 -10.98 9.93
C LEU A 9 27.21 -11.34 9.26
N GLY A 10 27.12 -10.98 7.98
CA GLY A 10 26.02 -11.37 7.11
C GLY A 10 26.05 -12.88 6.91
N VAL A 11 24.99 -13.53 7.35
CA VAL A 11 24.60 -14.86 6.87
C VAL A 11 23.29 -14.62 6.14
N MET A 12 23.36 -14.45 4.82
CA MET A 12 22.19 -14.61 3.95
C MET A 12 22.36 -15.89 3.14
N LEU A 13 21.41 -16.80 3.35
CA LEU A 13 21.02 -17.78 2.36
C LEU A 13 20.21 -17.03 1.30
N ALA A 14 20.65 -17.13 0.05
CA ALA A 14 19.94 -16.57 -1.09
C ALA A 14 18.52 -17.13 -1.18
N LEU A 15 17.52 -16.27 -1.10
CA LEU A 15 16.12 -16.56 -1.39
C LEU A 15 15.55 -15.39 -2.20
N SER A 16 15.25 -15.68 -3.46
CA SER A 16 14.49 -14.82 -4.36
C SER A 16 13.01 -14.86 -4.00
N GLY A 17 12.40 -13.69 -3.77
CA GLY A 17 10.95 -13.54 -3.60
C GLY A 17 10.44 -14.05 -2.24
N CYS A 18 9.37 -13.43 -1.74
CA CYS A 18 8.75 -13.73 -0.46
C CYS A 18 8.63 -15.25 -0.23
N GLY A 19 9.12 -15.75 0.91
CA GLY A 19 9.01 -17.16 1.31
C GLY A 19 10.25 -17.68 2.04
N SER A 20 10.13 -18.01 3.33
CA SER A 20 10.76 -19.20 3.92
C SER A 20 10.34 -19.51 5.36
N ASP A 21 10.35 -20.82 5.61
CA ASP A 21 9.92 -21.60 6.76
C ASP A 21 10.79 -21.53 8.04
N ASP A 22 10.09 -21.58 9.17
CA ASP A 22 10.20 -22.40 10.39
C ASP A 22 11.54 -22.89 10.99
N GLY A 23 11.69 -22.64 12.30
CA GLY A 23 12.57 -23.39 13.19
C GLY A 23 12.67 -22.87 14.63
N GLY A 24 11.74 -23.27 15.51
CA GLY A 24 11.61 -22.73 16.87
C GLY A 24 12.46 -23.33 18.00
N SER A 25 12.37 -22.72 19.19
CA SER A 25 12.39 -23.39 20.50
C SER A 25 12.09 -22.45 21.69
N ASN A 26 11.03 -22.76 22.43
CA ASN A 26 10.68 -22.52 23.85
C ASN A 26 11.56 -21.61 24.76
N SER A 27 10.95 -20.68 25.50
CA SER A 27 10.51 -20.86 26.92
C SER A 27 10.26 -19.52 27.65
N SER A 28 9.04 -19.38 28.20
CA SER A 28 8.70 -18.89 29.55
C SER A 28 8.95 -17.42 29.97
N ASP A 29 7.83 -16.71 30.19
CA ASP A 29 7.43 -16.06 31.47
C ASP A 29 7.05 -14.56 31.45
N ASN A 30 5.74 -14.34 31.37
CA ASN A 30 4.88 -13.60 32.30
C ASN A 30 5.05 -12.10 32.65
N ASN A 31 3.92 -11.41 32.46
CA ASN A 31 3.26 -10.40 33.30
C ASN A 31 3.71 -8.92 33.22
N GLY A 32 2.90 -8.09 32.56
CA GLY A 32 1.68 -7.57 33.21
C GLY A 32 1.59 -6.04 33.43
N GLY A 33 0.49 -5.46 32.93
CA GLY A 33 -0.19 -4.26 33.46
C GLY A 33 0.23 -2.92 32.81
N GLY A 34 -0.65 -1.99 32.45
CA GLY A 34 -2.11 -1.88 32.64
C GLY A 34 -2.53 -0.40 32.57
N ASN A 35 -3.69 -0.17 31.95
CA ASN A 35 -4.60 0.98 32.07
C ASN A 35 -4.17 2.39 31.58
N GLY A 36 -4.82 2.86 30.51
CA GLY A 36 -6.14 3.52 30.64
C GLY A 36 -6.20 5.03 30.39
N GLY A 37 -7.20 5.46 29.61
CA GLY A 37 -7.65 6.86 29.58
C GLY A 37 -8.34 7.25 28.28
N GLY A 38 -9.67 7.19 28.25
CA GLY A 38 -10.46 7.49 27.05
C GLY A 38 -10.70 8.98 26.75
N VAL A 39 -11.60 9.14 25.79
CA VAL A 39 -12.49 10.26 25.45
C VAL A 39 -12.14 11.04 24.17
N THR A 40 -13.23 11.23 23.39
CA THR A 40 -13.48 12.11 22.24
C THR A 40 -13.03 11.62 20.88
N ASN A 41 -14.05 11.35 20.03
CA ASN A 41 -13.95 10.99 18.62
C ASN A 41 -12.73 11.66 17.96
N PRO A 42 -11.74 10.88 17.50
CA PRO A 42 -10.59 11.46 16.83
C PRO A 42 -11.08 12.23 15.59
N PRO A 43 -10.40 13.32 15.20
CA PRO A 43 -10.63 13.94 13.91
C PRO A 43 -10.54 12.84 12.85
N SER A 44 -11.29 12.96 11.73
CA SER A 44 -11.19 11.96 10.67
C SER A 44 -9.71 11.78 10.35
N THR A 45 -9.18 10.62 10.66
CA THR A 45 -7.84 10.10 10.30
C THR A 45 -7.81 9.83 8.79
N SER A 46 -8.51 10.70 8.03
CA SER A 46 -8.91 10.58 6.65
C SER A 46 -7.67 10.58 5.78
N LEU A 47 -7.16 9.38 5.54
CA LEU A 47 -6.14 9.01 4.59
C LEU A 47 -4.82 9.76 4.80
N ILE A 48 -3.75 9.02 5.12
CA ILE A 48 -2.41 9.54 4.87
C ILE A 48 -2.33 9.85 3.38
N GLN A 49 -2.11 11.12 3.05
CA GLN A 49 -1.91 11.55 1.68
C GLN A 49 -0.42 11.76 1.46
N HIS A 50 0.09 11.25 0.35
CA HIS A 50 1.45 11.57 -0.04
C HIS A 50 1.61 13.10 -0.21
N TRP A 51 2.81 13.62 0.04
CA TRP A 51 3.10 15.03 -0.23
C TRP A 51 2.90 15.35 -1.71
N SER A 52 2.40 16.55 -2.01
CA SER A 52 2.34 17.03 -3.40
C SER A 52 3.71 16.91 -4.08
N LEU A 53 3.74 16.56 -5.37
CA LEU A 53 5.01 16.39 -6.10
C LEU A 53 5.91 17.62 -6.03
N SER A 54 5.33 18.82 -5.96
CA SER A 54 6.09 20.07 -5.78
C SER A 54 6.89 20.09 -4.47
N LYS A 55 6.29 19.61 -3.38
CA LYS A 55 6.96 19.46 -2.08
C LYS A 55 7.98 18.33 -2.13
N VAL A 56 7.63 17.16 -2.67
CA VAL A 56 8.56 16.02 -2.82
C VAL A 56 9.82 16.43 -3.57
N ARG A 57 9.68 17.12 -4.71
CA ARG A 57 10.81 17.64 -5.49
C ARG A 57 11.69 18.60 -4.69
N SER A 58 11.06 19.49 -3.91
CA SER A 58 11.78 20.42 -3.05
C SER A 58 12.56 19.70 -1.95
N GLU A 59 11.98 18.66 -1.34
CA GLU A 59 12.63 17.86 -0.29
C GLU A 59 13.84 17.11 -0.87
N ILE A 60 13.66 16.42 -2.00
CA ILE A 60 14.76 15.73 -2.72
C ILE A 60 15.90 16.69 -3.07
N ALA A 61 15.57 17.89 -3.55
CA ALA A 61 16.58 18.90 -3.90
C ALA A 61 17.43 19.35 -2.69
N ASN A 62 16.84 19.34 -1.50
CA ASN A 62 17.47 19.79 -0.26
C ASN A 62 18.19 18.69 0.51
N VAL A 63 18.05 17.41 0.12
CA VAL A 63 18.79 16.32 0.76
C VAL A 63 20.29 16.46 0.51
N ALA A 64 21.04 16.58 1.60
CA ALA A 64 22.48 16.52 1.60
C ALA A 64 22.95 15.08 1.39
N THR A 65 24.00 14.91 0.57
CA THR A 65 24.59 13.62 0.27
C THR A 65 26.10 13.68 0.40
N THR A 66 26.71 12.65 0.98
CA THR A 66 28.16 12.46 1.02
C THR A 66 28.55 11.12 0.41
N THR A 67 29.66 11.04 -0.32
CA THR A 67 30.15 9.77 -0.84
C THR A 67 30.93 9.02 0.25
N GLY A 68 30.51 7.79 0.54
CA GLY A 68 31.22 6.85 1.39
C GLY A 68 32.28 6.05 0.64
N THR A 69 33.25 5.50 1.37
CA THR A 69 34.31 4.64 0.80
C THR A 69 33.83 3.21 0.56
N SER A 70 34.50 2.43 -0.29
CA SER A 70 34.10 1.04 -0.56
C SER A 70 33.87 0.22 0.71
N MET A 71 32.65 -0.29 0.90
CA MET A 71 32.30 -1.24 1.97
C MET A 71 31.34 -2.31 1.45
N MET A 72 31.19 -3.40 2.20
CA MET A 72 30.20 -4.42 1.89
C MET A 72 28.80 -3.87 2.21
N LEU A 73 28.03 -3.56 1.17
CA LEU A 73 26.68 -3.02 1.23
C LEU A 73 25.86 -3.72 0.15
N CYS A 74 24.60 -4.10 0.41
CA CYS A 74 23.76 -4.81 -0.56
C CYS A 74 24.49 -6.02 -1.20
N ASP A 75 25.11 -6.85 -0.35
CA ASP A 75 25.90 -8.04 -0.72
C ASP A 75 27.08 -7.82 -1.69
N ARG A 76 27.55 -6.58 -1.81
CA ARG A 76 28.69 -6.24 -2.65
C ARG A 76 29.61 -5.23 -2.00
N ASN A 77 30.92 -5.36 -2.24
CA ASN A 77 31.86 -4.27 -1.97
C ASN A 77 31.70 -3.16 -3.00
N GLN A 78 31.23 -1.99 -2.55
CA GLN A 78 30.90 -0.87 -3.42
C GLN A 78 31.07 0.49 -2.73
N GLU A 79 31.33 1.53 -3.52
CA GLU A 79 31.09 2.91 -3.08
C GLU A 79 29.59 3.10 -2.81
N TYR A 80 29.27 3.97 -1.85
CA TYR A 80 27.89 4.22 -1.46
C TYR A 80 27.65 5.71 -1.24
N ILE A 81 26.39 6.12 -1.23
CA ILE A 81 25.97 7.48 -0.93
C ILE A 81 25.34 7.49 0.46
N GLU A 82 25.84 8.34 1.33
CA GLU A 82 25.26 8.60 2.64
C GLU A 82 24.33 9.81 2.61
N THR A 83 23.22 9.68 3.31
CA THR A 83 22.34 10.78 3.75
C THR A 83 22.33 10.83 5.28
N ASP A 84 21.45 11.62 5.88
CA ASP A 84 21.33 11.71 7.34
C ASP A 84 21.01 10.35 7.99
N HIS A 85 20.13 9.55 7.36
CA HIS A 85 19.59 8.31 7.95
C HIS A 85 19.98 7.04 7.18
N PHE A 86 20.54 7.15 5.98
CA PHE A 86 20.78 6.01 5.10
C PHE A 86 22.21 5.92 4.56
N MET A 87 22.61 4.67 4.28
CA MET A 87 23.68 4.31 3.36
C MET A 87 23.04 3.65 2.13
N VAL A 88 23.25 4.21 0.95
CA VAL A 88 22.58 3.78 -0.28
C VAL A 88 23.59 3.22 -1.26
N GLY A 89 23.38 1.97 -1.66
CA GLY A 89 24.18 1.21 -2.63
C GLY A 89 23.33 0.66 -3.77
N PHE A 90 23.99 0.08 -4.77
CA PHE A 90 23.33 -0.73 -5.78
C PHE A 90 23.00 -2.11 -5.24
N ALA A 91 21.85 -2.66 -5.62
CA ALA A 91 21.54 -4.06 -5.42
C ALA A 91 22.54 -4.97 -6.17
N ASP A 92 22.69 -6.21 -5.71
CA ASP A 92 23.64 -7.18 -6.24
C ASP A 92 23.35 -7.55 -7.71
N ASP A 93 22.08 -7.59 -8.07
CA ASP A 93 21.55 -7.89 -9.40
C ASP A 93 21.45 -6.67 -10.34
N SER A 94 21.93 -5.49 -9.90
CA SER A 94 21.96 -4.30 -10.76
C SER A 94 22.89 -4.49 -11.96
N THR A 95 22.45 -4.04 -13.14
CA THR A 95 23.17 -4.20 -14.40
C THR A 95 24.05 -3.00 -14.75
N ARG A 96 23.73 -1.83 -14.21
CA ARG A 96 24.46 -0.57 -14.42
C ARG A 96 24.76 0.11 -13.09
N PHE A 97 25.93 0.76 -13.05
CA PHE A 97 26.45 1.42 -11.85
C PHE A 97 26.68 2.92 -12.11
N ASP A 98 25.59 3.66 -12.37
CA ASP A 98 25.63 5.11 -12.58
C ASP A 98 25.56 5.87 -11.24
N LYS A 99 26.66 6.53 -10.87
CA LYS A 99 26.75 7.29 -9.63
C LYS A 99 25.69 8.38 -9.49
N ASN A 100 25.25 9.01 -10.58
CA ASN A 100 24.20 10.03 -10.52
C ASN A 100 22.84 9.40 -10.19
N GLU A 101 22.56 8.22 -10.74
CA GLU A 101 21.35 7.45 -10.40
C GLU A 101 21.38 7.08 -8.92
N LEU A 102 22.54 6.63 -8.40
CA LEU A 102 22.70 6.31 -6.98
C LEU A 102 22.50 7.52 -6.06
N ILE A 103 23.05 8.69 -6.42
CA ILE A 103 22.83 9.94 -5.68
C ILE A 103 21.34 10.30 -5.66
N GLN A 104 20.64 10.17 -6.78
CA GLN A 104 19.21 10.48 -6.83
C GLN A 104 18.39 9.49 -6.01
N SER A 105 18.67 8.20 -6.11
CA SER A 105 18.06 7.17 -5.27
C SER A 105 18.24 7.47 -3.79
N ALA A 106 19.44 7.89 -3.36
CA ALA A 106 19.69 8.29 -1.97
C ALA A 106 18.83 9.48 -1.52
N LYS A 107 18.67 10.49 -2.38
CA LYS A 107 17.83 11.66 -2.10
C LYS A 107 16.34 11.31 -2.04
N ILE A 108 15.88 10.45 -2.94
CA ILE A 108 14.50 9.92 -2.96
C ILE A 108 14.22 9.15 -1.66
N THR A 109 15.11 8.22 -1.27
CA THR A 109 14.99 7.46 -0.01
C THR A 109 14.90 8.38 1.21
N GLN A 110 15.80 9.36 1.32
CA GLN A 110 15.80 10.27 2.47
C GLN A 110 14.55 11.15 2.52
N ALA A 111 14.08 11.66 1.37
CA ALA A 111 12.85 12.44 1.30
C ALA A 111 11.62 11.58 1.67
N GLY A 112 11.56 10.34 1.19
CA GLY A 112 10.52 9.37 1.54
C GLY A 112 10.49 9.06 3.04
N PHE A 113 11.67 8.87 3.64
CA PHE A 113 11.80 8.72 5.09
C PHE A 113 11.29 9.94 5.86
N ASN A 114 11.68 11.15 5.44
CA ASN A 114 11.23 12.38 6.09
C ASN A 114 9.69 12.51 6.07
N GLU A 115 9.06 12.10 4.96
CA GLU A 115 7.61 12.06 4.83
C GLU A 115 6.97 11.02 5.75
N LEU A 116 7.51 9.80 5.77
CA LEU A 116 7.03 8.74 6.66
C LEU A 116 7.13 9.17 8.13
N ILE A 117 8.23 9.77 8.56
CA ILE A 117 8.38 10.32 9.92
C ILE A 117 7.36 11.42 10.20
N ALA A 118 7.09 12.29 9.22
CA ALA A 118 6.08 13.33 9.36
C ALA A 118 4.66 12.75 9.52
N HIS A 119 4.37 11.60 8.91
CA HIS A 119 3.07 10.93 9.02
C HIS A 119 2.96 10.04 10.26
N SER A 120 3.93 9.15 10.48
CA SER A 120 3.95 8.19 11.60
C SER A 120 4.19 8.85 12.96
N LYS A 121 4.81 10.04 12.97
CA LYS A 121 5.25 10.74 14.19
C LYS A 121 6.29 9.98 15.01
N LEU A 122 6.88 8.93 14.46
CA LEU A 122 7.96 8.19 15.10
C LEU A 122 9.23 9.05 15.17
N ASN A 123 9.97 8.91 16.26
CA ASN A 123 11.28 9.49 16.41
C ASN A 123 12.34 8.56 15.81
N PRO A 124 13.19 9.04 14.87
CA PRO A 124 14.22 8.20 14.26
C PRO A 124 15.14 7.50 15.26
N SER A 125 15.50 8.17 16.36
CA SER A 125 16.46 7.65 17.33
C SER A 125 15.86 6.75 18.40
N SER A 126 14.73 7.11 18.99
CA SER A 126 14.13 6.33 20.08
C SER A 126 13.24 5.20 19.59
N ASP A 127 12.61 5.35 18.43
CA ASP A 127 11.58 4.42 17.97
C ASP A 127 12.05 3.52 16.83
N LEU A 128 13.06 3.97 16.06
CA LEU A 128 13.59 3.27 14.87
C LEU A 128 15.08 2.95 14.95
N ASN A 129 15.73 3.27 16.08
CA ASN A 129 17.16 2.99 16.31
C ASN A 129 18.12 3.56 15.24
N ILE A 130 17.73 4.64 14.56
CA ILE A 130 18.57 5.37 13.60
C ILE A 130 19.31 6.49 14.31
N THR A 131 20.63 6.43 14.29
CA THR A 131 21.52 7.44 14.90
C THR A 131 22.66 7.79 13.95
N SER A 132 23.43 8.82 14.29
CA SER A 132 24.63 9.17 13.51
C SER A 132 25.64 8.02 13.36
N GLY A 133 25.63 7.04 14.27
CA GLY A 133 26.48 5.83 14.22
C GLY A 133 25.76 4.56 13.76
N SER A 134 24.46 4.63 13.45
CA SER A 134 23.63 3.50 13.03
C SER A 134 22.63 3.98 11.98
N LYS A 135 22.96 3.78 10.71
CA LYS A 135 22.12 4.14 9.56
C LYS A 135 21.51 2.88 8.96
N TRP A 136 20.34 3.01 8.36
CA TRP A 136 19.74 1.94 7.56
C TRP A 136 20.34 1.87 6.16
N VAL A 137 20.08 0.76 5.49
CA VAL A 137 20.59 0.49 4.14
C VAL A 137 19.46 0.61 3.12
N ALA A 138 19.73 1.23 1.98
CA ALA A 138 18.85 1.17 0.82
C ALA A 138 19.62 0.62 -0.38
N CYS A 139 19.04 -0.36 -1.04
CA CYS A 139 19.61 -1.03 -2.21
C CYS A 139 18.81 -0.67 -3.45
N TYR A 140 19.40 0.19 -4.29
CA TYR A 140 18.79 0.62 -5.55
C TYR A 140 19.04 -0.41 -6.64
N ASN A 141 17.98 -0.87 -7.31
CA ASN A 141 18.06 -1.77 -8.45
C ASN A 141 17.66 -1.03 -9.76
N ASP A 142 18.57 -0.97 -10.72
CA ASP A 142 18.43 -0.24 -11.99
C ASP A 142 17.54 -0.94 -13.03
N ALA A 143 16.98 -2.11 -12.72
CA ALA A 143 16.13 -2.88 -13.63
C ALA A 143 14.79 -2.20 -13.96
N LYS A 144 14.40 -1.16 -13.21
CA LYS A 144 13.17 -0.36 -13.39
C LYS A 144 11.88 -1.18 -13.41
N LYS A 145 11.78 -2.16 -12.51
CA LYS A 145 10.67 -3.12 -12.51
C LYS A 145 9.40 -2.62 -11.81
N GLY A 146 9.46 -1.54 -11.04
CA GLY A 146 8.36 -1.11 -10.18
C GLY A 146 8.13 -2.01 -8.97
N THR A 147 9.18 -2.71 -8.51
CA THR A 147 9.09 -3.71 -7.43
C THR A 147 10.09 -3.40 -6.31
N GLY A 148 9.86 -3.94 -5.13
CA GLY A 148 10.82 -3.87 -4.04
C GLY A 148 10.65 -4.97 -3.00
N THR A 149 11.49 -4.92 -1.97
CA THR A 149 11.38 -5.77 -0.80
C THR A 149 11.98 -5.08 0.41
N GLY A 150 11.25 -5.04 1.52
CA GLY A 150 11.76 -4.61 2.82
C GLY A 150 12.33 -5.76 3.64
N TYR A 151 13.36 -5.45 4.43
CA TYR A 151 14.03 -6.34 5.38
C TYR A 151 14.25 -5.60 6.71
N ALA A 152 14.76 -6.31 7.72
CA ALA A 152 15.32 -5.65 8.90
C ALA A 152 16.43 -4.70 8.45
N ASN A 153 16.39 -3.44 8.92
CA ASN A 153 17.32 -2.33 8.66
C ASN A 153 17.77 -2.08 7.21
N LEU A 154 17.11 -2.68 6.22
CA LEU A 154 17.47 -2.67 4.81
C LEU A 154 16.21 -2.75 3.94
N PHE A 155 16.19 -2.05 2.82
CA PHE A 155 15.21 -2.35 1.77
C PHE A 155 15.83 -2.29 0.39
N VAL A 156 15.28 -3.07 -0.54
CA VAL A 156 15.60 -3.07 -1.96
C VAL A 156 14.45 -2.42 -2.70
N PHE A 157 14.74 -1.54 -3.66
CA PHE A 157 13.71 -0.95 -4.50
C PHE A 157 14.20 -0.78 -5.94
N SER A 158 13.37 -1.18 -6.89
CA SER A 158 13.55 -1.04 -8.33
C SER A 158 12.48 -0.12 -8.91
N PRO A 159 12.60 1.21 -8.75
CA PRO A 159 11.59 2.15 -9.21
C PRO A 159 11.54 2.20 -10.75
N SER A 160 10.35 2.34 -11.34
CA SER A 160 10.20 2.50 -12.80
C SER A 160 10.95 3.73 -13.33
N THR A 161 11.09 4.76 -12.50
CA THR A 161 11.90 5.95 -12.79
C THR A 161 12.43 6.63 -11.53
N ILE A 162 13.60 7.26 -11.64
CA ILE A 162 14.16 8.15 -10.61
C ILE A 162 14.22 9.61 -11.10
N ASP A 163 13.76 9.89 -12.32
CA ASP A 163 13.60 11.25 -12.81
C ASP A 163 12.35 11.87 -12.20
N VAL A 164 12.56 12.88 -11.35
CA VAL A 164 11.50 13.60 -10.63
C VAL A 164 10.50 14.32 -11.55
N ASN A 165 10.81 14.47 -12.84
CA ASN A 165 9.95 15.09 -13.83
C ASN A 165 9.19 14.08 -14.71
N HIS A 166 9.47 12.78 -14.59
CA HIS A 166 8.77 11.74 -15.31
C HIS A 166 7.32 11.61 -14.80
N SER A 167 6.39 11.21 -15.67
CA SER A 167 4.97 11.00 -15.33
C SER A 167 4.81 10.00 -14.17
N ASP A 168 5.56 8.91 -14.24
CA ASP A 168 5.44 7.77 -13.31
C ASP A 168 6.25 7.95 -12.02
N PHE A 169 6.85 9.13 -11.81
CA PHE A 169 7.68 9.39 -10.65
C PHE A 169 6.89 9.30 -9.33
N ALA A 170 5.61 9.67 -9.35
CA ALA A 170 4.75 9.57 -8.17
C ALA A 170 4.68 8.13 -7.65
N ASP A 171 4.47 7.16 -8.54
CA ASP A 171 4.40 5.74 -8.18
C ASP A 171 5.76 5.20 -7.72
N SER A 172 6.84 5.60 -8.39
CA SER A 172 8.21 5.25 -7.95
C SER A 172 8.53 5.77 -6.54
N TYR A 173 8.04 6.97 -6.20
CA TYR A 173 8.21 7.56 -4.88
C TYR A 173 7.31 6.90 -3.82
N ILE A 174 6.07 6.54 -4.18
CA ILE A 174 5.17 5.78 -3.33
C ILE A 174 5.77 4.40 -3.04
N LEU A 175 6.27 3.70 -4.05
CA LEU A 175 6.97 2.41 -3.90
C LEU A 175 8.13 2.53 -2.91
N ALA A 176 9.01 3.52 -3.06
CA ALA A 176 10.13 3.70 -2.12
C ALA A 176 9.66 3.86 -0.66
N LYS A 177 8.53 4.55 -0.43
CA LYS A 177 7.94 4.67 0.91
C LYS A 177 7.28 3.37 1.39
N HIS A 178 6.60 2.65 0.50
CA HIS A 178 5.99 1.35 0.80
C HIS A 178 7.06 0.38 1.32
N GLU A 179 8.14 0.19 0.56
CA GLU A 179 9.23 -0.71 0.94
C GLU A 179 9.96 -0.26 2.20
N LEU A 180 10.15 1.05 2.35
CA LEU A 180 10.74 1.61 3.56
C LEU A 180 9.85 1.40 4.79
N PHE A 181 8.52 1.36 4.62
CA PHE A 181 7.61 1.10 5.73
C PHE A 181 7.71 -0.34 6.24
N HIS A 182 8.04 -1.31 5.38
CA HIS A 182 8.39 -2.65 5.86
C HIS A 182 9.60 -2.65 6.80
N VAL A 183 10.59 -1.78 6.56
CA VAL A 183 11.71 -1.60 7.51
C VAL A 183 11.22 -1.04 8.85
N PHE A 184 10.26 -0.11 8.84
CA PHE A 184 9.64 0.40 10.07
C PHE A 184 8.94 -0.73 10.83
N GLN A 185 8.20 -1.58 10.13
CA GLN A 185 7.53 -2.74 10.71
C GLN A 185 8.54 -3.69 11.36
N TYR A 186 9.62 -4.06 10.67
CA TYR A 186 10.69 -4.90 11.24
C TYR A 186 11.29 -4.30 12.52
N GLU A 187 11.59 -3.01 12.51
CA GLU A 187 12.26 -2.33 13.64
C GLU A 187 11.33 -2.15 14.83
N LYS A 188 10.04 -1.87 14.58
CA LYS A 188 9.02 -1.84 15.65
C LYS A 188 8.74 -3.22 16.23
N LEU A 189 8.89 -4.28 15.42
CA LEU A 189 8.77 -5.65 15.87
C LEU A 189 10.01 -6.13 16.64
N ASN A 190 11.20 -5.59 16.33
CA ASN A 190 12.47 -6.01 16.93
C ASN A 190 12.68 -7.56 16.93
N ASP A 191 11.98 -8.26 16.04
CA ASP A 191 11.96 -9.71 15.86
C ASP A 191 11.54 -10.03 14.42
N SER A 192 12.47 -10.63 13.66
CA SER A 192 12.23 -10.93 12.25
C SER A 192 11.22 -12.06 12.04
N ILE A 193 11.06 -12.98 12.99
CA ILE A 193 10.14 -14.13 12.83
C ILE A 193 8.69 -13.63 12.91
N GLN A 194 8.41 -12.76 13.88
CA GLN A 194 7.07 -12.24 14.15
C GLN A 194 6.59 -11.31 13.05
N PHE A 195 7.50 -10.66 12.32
CA PHE A 195 7.16 -9.94 11.09
C PHE A 195 6.52 -10.87 10.06
N PHE A 196 7.08 -12.07 9.85
CA PHE A 196 6.55 -13.04 8.89
C PHE A 196 5.25 -13.72 9.37
N GLU A 197 4.96 -13.66 10.67
CA GLU A 197 3.70 -14.16 11.25
C GLU A 197 2.57 -13.13 11.23
N MET A 198 2.85 -11.86 10.90
CA MET A 198 1.79 -10.87 10.70
C MET A 198 1.00 -11.19 9.43
N PRO A 199 -0.34 -11.11 9.47
CA PRO A 199 -1.14 -11.33 8.27
C PRO A 199 -0.76 -10.39 7.13
N ARG A 200 -0.62 -10.96 5.93
CA ARG A 200 -0.27 -10.28 4.68
C ARG A 200 -1.12 -9.03 4.45
N TRP A 201 -2.43 -9.13 4.66
CA TRP A 201 -3.33 -7.97 4.51
C TRP A 201 -2.99 -6.80 5.42
N PHE A 202 -2.50 -7.06 6.63
CA PHE A 202 -2.15 -6.01 7.58
C PHE A 202 -0.78 -5.44 7.26
N MET A 203 0.19 -6.29 6.96
CA MET A 203 1.55 -5.89 6.62
C MET A 203 1.58 -5.03 5.34
N GLU A 204 1.02 -5.53 4.25
CA GLU A 204 0.96 -4.83 2.96
C GLU A 204 -0.03 -3.66 3.01
N GLY A 205 -1.19 -3.84 3.63
CA GLY A 205 -2.20 -2.80 3.75
C GLY A 205 -1.71 -1.58 4.54
N THR A 206 -0.91 -1.79 5.60
CA THR A 206 -0.33 -0.67 6.36
C THR A 206 0.83 -0.01 5.61
N ALA A 207 1.62 -0.77 4.84
CA ALA A 207 2.63 -0.22 3.95
C ALA A 207 2.01 0.69 2.87
N GLU A 208 0.94 0.26 2.21
CA GLU A 208 0.21 1.09 1.25
C GLU A 208 -0.43 2.32 1.89
N PHE A 209 -1.03 2.14 3.07
CA PHE A 209 -1.61 3.23 3.84
C PHE A 209 -0.58 4.31 4.18
N PHE A 210 0.59 3.96 4.71
CA PHE A 210 1.64 4.92 5.08
C PHE A 210 2.42 5.47 3.89
N ALA A 211 2.56 4.69 2.81
CA ALA A 211 3.06 5.19 1.54
C ALA A 211 2.15 6.29 0.98
N GLY A 212 0.91 6.40 1.46
CA GLY A 212 -0.06 7.40 1.02
C GLY A 212 -0.52 7.14 -0.41
N ARG A 213 -0.52 5.86 -0.81
CA ARG A 213 -1.15 5.42 -2.06
C ARG A 213 -2.62 5.81 -1.99
N PRO A 214 -3.13 6.59 -2.96
CA PRO A 214 -4.56 6.76 -3.08
C PRO A 214 -5.18 5.39 -3.33
N PRO A 215 -6.21 4.96 -2.59
CA PRO A 215 -6.93 3.74 -2.94
C PRO A 215 -7.31 3.81 -4.42
N LYS A 216 -7.10 2.73 -5.16
CA LYS A 216 -7.56 2.66 -6.56
C LYS A 216 -8.83 1.82 -6.72
N ASN A 217 -9.10 0.94 -5.76
CA ASN A 217 -10.25 0.02 -5.81
C ASN A 217 -11.42 0.42 -4.92
N THR A 218 -12.62 0.24 -5.46
CA THR A 218 -13.87 0.40 -4.72
C THR A 218 -14.29 -0.90 -4.04
N THR A 219 -15.32 -0.83 -3.21
CA THR A 219 -15.89 -2.02 -2.56
C THR A 219 -16.43 -3.06 -3.53
N HIS A 220 -16.75 -2.72 -4.79
CA HIS A 220 -17.16 -3.70 -5.80
C HIS A 220 -16.06 -4.72 -6.06
N LYS A 221 -14.79 -4.29 -6.17
CA LYS A 221 -13.66 -5.20 -6.37
C LYS A 221 -13.48 -6.16 -5.18
N MET A 222 -13.77 -5.71 -3.96
CA MET A 222 -13.76 -6.56 -2.76
C MET A 222 -14.90 -7.58 -2.78
N ASP A 223 -16.11 -7.16 -3.20
CA ASP A 223 -17.27 -8.06 -3.29
C ASP A 223 -17.11 -9.10 -4.41
N ASP A 224 -16.55 -8.68 -5.55
CA ASP A 224 -16.20 -9.55 -6.68
C ASP A 224 -15.15 -10.58 -6.24
N PHE A 225 -14.12 -10.15 -5.50
CA PHE A 225 -13.08 -11.06 -4.98
C PHE A 225 -13.67 -12.18 -4.14
N ILE A 226 -14.59 -11.83 -3.23
CA ILE A 226 -15.25 -12.81 -2.38
C ILE A 226 -16.15 -13.74 -3.19
N SER A 227 -16.81 -13.22 -4.22
CA SER A 227 -17.67 -14.02 -5.09
C SER A 227 -16.87 -15.04 -5.90
N ASP A 228 -15.65 -14.70 -6.30
CA ASP A 228 -14.79 -15.59 -7.09
C ASP A 228 -14.06 -16.62 -6.26
N THR A 229 -13.52 -16.20 -5.11
CA THR A 229 -12.62 -17.03 -4.31
C THR A 229 -13.33 -17.74 -3.17
N SER A 230 -14.53 -17.28 -2.79
CA SER A 230 -15.19 -17.62 -1.53
C SER A 230 -14.39 -17.25 -0.27
N LEU A 231 -13.30 -16.48 -0.42
CA LEU A 231 -12.46 -15.97 0.66
C LEU A 231 -12.70 -14.47 0.87
N THR A 232 -12.42 -13.99 2.07
CA THR A 232 -12.33 -12.53 2.30
C THR A 232 -10.90 -12.06 2.02
N PRO A 233 -10.67 -10.79 1.65
CA PRO A 233 -9.31 -10.26 1.56
C PRO A 233 -8.52 -10.35 2.88
N MET A 234 -9.21 -10.37 4.04
CA MET A 234 -8.56 -10.61 5.34
C MET A 234 -8.16 -12.08 5.55
N GLY A 235 -8.77 -13.00 4.80
CA GLY A 235 -8.45 -14.44 4.79
C GLY A 235 -7.11 -14.78 4.14
N ILE A 236 -6.46 -13.82 3.48
CA ILE A 236 -5.14 -13.99 2.88
C ILE A 236 -4.10 -13.55 3.92
N GLU A 237 -3.58 -14.52 4.67
CA GLU A 237 -2.71 -14.25 5.82
C GLU A 237 -1.23 -14.41 5.48
N THR A 238 -0.89 -15.20 4.47
CA THR A 238 0.50 -15.47 4.10
C THR A 238 0.74 -15.20 2.61
N TRP A 239 2.00 -15.01 2.25
CA TRP A 239 2.42 -15.02 0.84
C TRP A 239 2.06 -16.35 0.14
N GLN A 240 2.09 -17.47 0.86
CA GLN A 240 1.75 -18.76 0.28
C GLN A 240 0.26 -18.84 -0.10
N ASP A 241 -0.61 -18.17 0.65
CA ASP A 241 -2.04 -18.06 0.31
C ASP A 241 -2.22 -17.25 -0.99
N GLU A 242 -1.47 -16.15 -1.16
CA GLU A 242 -1.45 -15.37 -2.41
C GLU A 242 -0.98 -16.21 -3.59
N VAL A 243 0.15 -16.91 -3.44
CA VAL A 243 0.71 -17.77 -4.50
C VAL A 243 -0.26 -18.89 -4.88
N GLU A 244 -0.96 -19.47 -3.90
CA GLU A 244 -1.96 -20.51 -4.19
C GLU A 244 -3.11 -19.96 -5.03
N LEU A 245 -3.61 -18.76 -4.70
CA LEU A 245 -4.64 -18.07 -5.47
C LEU A 245 -4.19 -17.70 -6.89
N MET A 246 -2.94 -17.25 -7.05
CA MET A 246 -2.35 -16.88 -8.34
C MET A 246 -2.22 -18.07 -9.32
N LYS A 247 -2.37 -19.33 -8.85
CA LYS A 247 -2.42 -20.50 -9.74
C LYS A 247 -3.68 -20.53 -10.60
N ASP A 248 -4.77 -19.93 -10.13
CA ASP A 248 -5.95 -19.72 -10.98
C ASP A 248 -5.71 -18.48 -11.85
N GLN A 249 -5.57 -18.71 -13.16
CA GLN A 249 -5.27 -17.65 -14.11
C GLN A 249 -6.36 -16.56 -14.15
N ALA A 250 -7.63 -16.89 -13.93
CA ALA A 250 -8.70 -15.91 -13.91
C ALA A 250 -8.59 -14.99 -12.69
N ILE A 251 -8.28 -15.56 -11.52
CA ILE A 251 -8.01 -14.80 -10.29
C ILE A 251 -6.74 -13.95 -10.45
N HIS A 252 -5.66 -14.54 -10.93
CA HIS A 252 -4.40 -13.82 -11.18
C HIS A 252 -4.63 -12.61 -12.09
N THR A 253 -5.28 -12.82 -13.24
CA THR A 253 -5.54 -11.74 -14.20
C THR A 253 -6.42 -10.64 -13.60
N ALA A 254 -7.41 -11.00 -12.76
CA ALA A 254 -8.36 -10.05 -12.20
C ALA A 254 -7.81 -9.24 -11.02
N TYR A 255 -6.87 -9.77 -10.23
CA TYR A 255 -6.47 -9.17 -8.94
C TYR A 255 -4.97 -8.98 -8.73
N PHE A 256 -4.13 -9.60 -9.57
CA PHE A 256 -2.68 -9.69 -9.34
C PHE A 256 -1.83 -9.29 -10.57
N ASN A 257 -2.42 -8.67 -11.60
CA ASN A 257 -1.78 -8.50 -12.91
C ASN A 257 -0.41 -7.80 -12.85
N ASP A 258 0.61 -8.46 -13.40
CA ASP A 258 2.03 -8.30 -13.04
C ASP A 258 2.77 -7.10 -13.67
N MET A 259 2.19 -6.36 -14.62
CA MET A 259 3.03 -5.55 -15.52
C MET A 259 3.00 -4.03 -15.32
N TYR A 260 1.87 -3.39 -14.98
CA TYR A 260 1.84 -1.91 -14.90
C TYR A 260 0.84 -1.29 -13.91
N ASP A 261 -0.10 -2.06 -13.36
CA ASP A 261 -0.97 -1.62 -12.28
C ASP A 261 -0.68 -2.44 -11.03
N MET A 262 0.20 -1.90 -10.18
CA MET A 262 0.55 -2.45 -8.87
C MET A 262 -0.70 -2.88 -8.09
N TYR A 263 -0.97 -4.19 -8.18
CA TYR A 263 -1.77 -5.08 -7.35
C TYR A 263 -3.08 -4.51 -6.78
N ASP A 264 -4.20 -4.77 -7.48
CA ASP A 264 -5.57 -4.59 -6.99
C ASP A 264 -5.78 -5.20 -5.58
N MET A 265 -5.07 -6.31 -5.31
CA MET A 265 -5.02 -6.95 -3.99
C MET A 265 -4.51 -6.03 -2.88
N TYR A 266 -3.47 -5.24 -3.13
CA TYR A 266 -2.87 -4.38 -2.11
C TYR A 266 -3.75 -3.17 -1.80
N ASP A 267 -4.54 -2.70 -2.77
CA ASP A 267 -5.63 -1.75 -2.51
C ASP A 267 -6.71 -2.36 -1.60
N MET A 268 -7.07 -3.63 -1.80
CA MET A 268 -8.03 -4.32 -0.91
C MET A 268 -7.48 -4.49 0.52
N TYR A 269 -6.18 -4.75 0.65
CA TYR A 269 -5.51 -4.78 1.95
C TYR A 269 -5.47 -3.40 2.62
N GLN A 270 -5.18 -2.35 1.86
CA GLN A 270 -5.28 -0.97 2.35
C GLN A 270 -6.72 -0.68 2.80
N ASN A 271 -7.75 -1.14 2.08
CA ASN A 271 -9.15 -0.98 2.46
C ASN A 271 -9.50 -1.67 3.80
N ASN A 272 -8.92 -2.84 4.09
CA ASN A 272 -9.03 -3.47 5.41
C ASN A 272 -8.47 -2.58 6.53
N VAL A 273 -7.30 -1.97 6.29
CA VAL A 273 -6.72 -1.01 7.24
C VAL A 273 -7.62 0.22 7.39
N LEU A 274 -8.17 0.72 6.28
CA LEU A 274 -9.10 1.86 6.28
C LEU A 274 -10.37 1.58 7.08
N PHE A 275 -10.89 0.36 7.10
CA PHE A 275 -12.01 0.00 7.97
C PHE A 275 -11.68 0.23 9.46
N TYR A 276 -10.51 -0.20 9.92
CA TYR A 276 -10.09 0.04 11.31
C TYR A 276 -9.79 1.51 11.59
N VAL A 277 -9.13 2.21 10.66
CA VAL A 277 -8.86 3.66 10.76
C VAL A 277 -10.17 4.46 10.83
N ASN A 278 -11.15 4.11 10.00
CA ASN A 278 -12.48 4.71 9.99
C ASN A 278 -13.29 4.41 11.25
N SER A 279 -13.00 3.28 11.90
CA SER A 279 -13.55 2.90 13.19
C SER A 279 -12.82 3.56 14.37
N GLY A 280 -11.80 4.40 14.10
CA GLY A 280 -11.13 5.23 15.09
C GLY A 280 -9.71 4.79 15.46
N MET A 281 -9.14 3.78 14.80
CA MET A 281 -7.75 3.35 15.04
C MET A 281 -6.77 4.51 14.81
N SER A 282 -5.97 4.81 15.83
CA SER A 282 -4.87 5.78 15.73
C SER A 282 -3.59 5.14 15.17
N PHE A 283 -2.62 5.95 14.74
CA PHE A 283 -1.31 5.44 14.32
C PHE A 283 -0.56 4.75 15.45
N GLU A 284 -0.65 5.28 16.67
CA GLU A 284 -0.08 4.65 17.86
C GLU A 284 -0.66 3.26 18.06
N GLN A 285 -1.99 3.12 18.03
CA GLN A 285 -2.66 1.83 18.15
C GLN A 285 -2.28 0.85 17.04
N MET A 286 -2.08 1.32 15.81
CA MET A 286 -1.61 0.48 14.71
C MET A 286 -0.21 -0.10 14.98
N PHE A 287 0.74 0.73 15.47
CA PHE A 287 2.05 0.24 15.89
C PHE A 287 1.96 -0.64 17.13
N THR A 288 1.05 -0.36 18.07
CA THR A 288 0.81 -1.23 19.24
C THR A 288 0.27 -2.60 18.84
N VAL A 289 -0.54 -2.71 17.78
CA VAL A 289 -0.93 -4.02 17.23
C VAL A 289 0.30 -4.79 16.72
N MET A 290 1.20 -4.13 15.99
CA MET A 290 2.46 -4.74 15.55
C MET A 290 3.28 -5.21 16.76
N GLU A 291 3.57 -4.30 17.70
CA GLU A 291 4.37 -4.60 18.90
C GLU A 291 3.75 -5.69 19.78
N ASN A 292 2.44 -5.67 20.00
CA ASN A 292 1.78 -6.71 20.80
C ASN A 292 1.65 -8.05 20.07
N SER A 293 1.84 -8.07 18.75
CA SER A 293 2.01 -9.32 18.00
C SER A 293 3.35 -9.98 18.33
N ILE A 294 4.27 -9.27 19.00
CA ILE A 294 5.44 -9.86 19.66
C ILE A 294 4.99 -10.39 21.03
N GLY A 295 4.97 -11.71 21.20
CA GLY A 295 4.65 -12.36 22.48
C GLY A 295 3.17 -12.69 22.71
N TYR A 296 2.25 -12.07 21.95
CA TYR A 296 0.90 -12.58 21.72
C TYR A 296 0.69 -12.83 20.23
N ASN A 297 -0.19 -13.74 19.82
CA ASN A 297 -0.49 -13.87 18.39
C ASN A 297 -1.26 -12.63 17.89
N PHE A 298 -1.16 -12.31 16.60
CA PHE A 298 -1.81 -11.15 15.97
C PHE A 298 -3.31 -11.06 16.29
N VAL A 299 -4.00 -12.19 16.33
CA VAL A 299 -5.43 -12.28 16.69
C VAL A 299 -5.71 -11.66 18.06
N HIS A 300 -4.85 -11.92 19.06
CA HIS A 300 -5.01 -11.35 20.40
C HIS A 300 -4.77 -9.83 20.40
N ALA A 301 -3.76 -9.36 19.66
CA ALA A 301 -3.49 -7.92 19.50
C ALA A 301 -4.70 -7.20 18.87
N MET A 302 -5.28 -7.79 17.81
CA MET A 302 -6.51 -7.28 17.18
C MET A 302 -7.71 -7.31 18.12
N THR A 303 -7.89 -8.37 18.90
CA THR A 303 -9.00 -8.44 19.88
C THR A 303 -8.92 -7.31 20.91
N ASN A 304 -7.71 -6.94 21.35
CA ASN A 304 -7.52 -5.83 22.27
C ASN A 304 -7.87 -4.49 21.60
N LEU A 305 -7.41 -4.27 20.37
CA LEU A 305 -7.75 -3.09 19.57
C LEU A 305 -9.28 -2.99 19.36
N GLU A 306 -9.92 -4.06 18.93
CA GLU A 306 -11.35 -4.11 18.62
C GLU A 306 -12.20 -3.80 19.85
N ARG A 307 -11.79 -4.29 21.03
CA ARG A 307 -12.43 -3.94 22.30
C ARG A 307 -12.26 -2.46 22.63
N GLU A 308 -11.09 -1.87 22.40
CA GLU A 308 -10.84 -0.45 22.63
C GLU A 308 -11.64 0.46 21.69
N LEU A 309 -11.81 0.04 20.43
CA LEU A 309 -12.58 0.74 19.41
C LEU A 309 -14.09 0.43 19.44
N ASP A 310 -14.53 -0.44 20.34
CA ASP A 310 -15.91 -0.95 20.43
C ASP A 310 -16.43 -1.61 19.13
N ILE A 311 -15.53 -2.23 18.36
CA ILE A 311 -15.87 -3.00 17.16
C ILE A 311 -16.53 -4.31 17.60
N LYS A 312 -17.75 -4.56 17.12
CA LYS A 312 -18.60 -5.68 17.58
C LYS A 312 -18.30 -7.02 16.92
N THR A 313 -17.75 -7.01 15.71
CA THR A 313 -17.43 -8.21 14.95
C THR A 313 -15.92 -8.37 14.93
N ALA A 314 -15.43 -9.48 15.50
CA ALA A 314 -14.01 -9.70 15.67
C ALA A 314 -13.31 -9.94 14.33
N TYR A 315 -12.03 -9.63 14.25
CA TYR A 315 -11.16 -9.89 13.10
C TYR A 315 -11.32 -11.32 12.59
N THR A 316 -11.33 -12.31 13.47
CA THR A 316 -11.46 -13.73 13.09
C THR A 316 -12.80 -14.03 12.42
N ASP A 317 -13.88 -13.40 12.86
CA ASP A 317 -15.20 -13.57 12.24
C ASP A 317 -15.24 -12.87 10.87
N LEU A 318 -14.63 -11.68 10.76
CA LEU A 318 -14.53 -10.96 9.48
C LEU A 318 -13.66 -11.71 8.48
N LYS A 319 -12.60 -12.37 8.95
CA LYS A 319 -11.71 -13.19 8.14
C LYS A 319 -12.43 -14.43 7.59
N ASP A 320 -13.14 -15.16 8.45
CA ASP A 320 -13.66 -16.49 8.12
C ASP A 320 -15.10 -16.48 7.56
N ASP A 321 -15.88 -15.42 7.80
CA ASP A 321 -17.27 -15.30 7.36
C ASP A 321 -17.47 -14.12 6.39
N SER A 322 -17.65 -14.47 5.12
CA SER A 322 -17.86 -13.50 4.04
C SER A 322 -19.16 -12.69 4.16
N THR A 323 -20.18 -13.20 4.86
CA THR A 323 -21.42 -12.46 5.14
C THR A 323 -21.17 -11.39 6.19
N LEU A 324 -20.44 -11.75 7.26
CA LEU A 324 -20.04 -10.78 8.28
C LEU A 324 -19.08 -9.72 7.72
N TYR A 325 -18.13 -10.11 6.88
CA TYR A 325 -17.24 -9.19 6.19
C TYR A 325 -18.02 -8.18 5.32
N ARG A 326 -18.96 -8.66 4.50
CA ARG A 326 -19.82 -7.80 3.67
C ARG A 326 -20.62 -6.80 4.50
N ASN A 327 -21.27 -7.28 5.56
CA ASN A 327 -22.18 -6.49 6.38
C ASN A 327 -21.47 -5.46 7.27
N ASN A 328 -20.17 -5.64 7.55
CA ASN A 328 -19.42 -4.76 8.45
C ASN A 328 -18.36 -3.96 7.70
N VAL A 329 -17.44 -4.61 6.99
CA VAL A 329 -16.32 -3.95 6.29
C VAL A 329 -16.80 -3.26 5.03
N ILE A 330 -17.34 -4.03 4.08
CA ILE A 330 -17.80 -3.50 2.79
C ILE A 330 -18.93 -2.49 2.98
N ALA A 331 -19.91 -2.76 3.86
CA ALA A 331 -20.99 -1.82 4.13
C ALA A 331 -20.49 -0.47 4.70
N GLN A 332 -19.51 -0.49 5.60
CA GLN A 332 -18.94 0.74 6.17
C GLN A 332 -18.17 1.53 5.10
N LEU A 333 -17.38 0.86 4.27
CA LEU A 333 -16.63 1.50 3.18
C LEU A 333 -17.59 2.04 2.10
N ASN A 334 -18.62 1.27 1.74
CA ASN A 334 -19.68 1.66 0.79
C ASN A 334 -20.40 2.94 1.19
N ALA A 335 -20.63 3.15 2.49
CA ALA A 335 -21.28 4.36 3.00
C ALA A 335 -20.51 5.66 2.65
N LYS A 336 -19.26 5.53 2.18
CA LYS A 336 -18.42 6.63 1.73
C LYS A 336 -18.25 6.69 0.21
N GLU A 337 -18.64 5.66 -0.53
CA GLU A 337 -18.50 5.64 -1.98
C GLU A 337 -19.66 6.37 -2.66
N ILE A 338 -19.37 6.92 -3.84
CA ILE A 338 -20.41 7.41 -4.74
C ILE A 338 -20.74 6.25 -5.68
N SER A 339 -21.85 5.57 -5.42
CA SER A 339 -22.26 4.41 -6.21
C SER A 339 -23.71 4.51 -6.66
N GLY A 340 -24.03 3.76 -7.71
CA GLY A 340 -25.36 3.72 -8.30
C GLY A 340 -25.49 2.60 -9.33
N SER A 341 -26.66 2.50 -9.93
CA SER A 341 -26.89 1.54 -11.02
C SER A 341 -26.18 1.99 -12.31
N TYR A 342 -25.76 0.99 -13.07
CA TYR A 342 -25.15 1.12 -14.38
C TYR A 342 -26.00 0.34 -15.39
N THR A 343 -26.15 0.86 -16.60
CA THR A 343 -26.86 0.20 -17.70
C THR A 343 -26.24 0.62 -19.03
N ASP A 344 -26.09 -0.32 -19.95
CA ASP A 344 -25.65 -0.08 -21.31
C ASP A 344 -26.38 -0.98 -22.32
N ASP A 345 -25.98 -0.88 -23.59
CA ASP A 345 -26.33 -1.88 -24.59
C ASP A 345 -25.63 -3.21 -24.25
N VAL A 346 -26.44 -4.18 -23.83
CA VAL A 346 -26.26 -5.51 -23.16
C VAL A 346 -24.93 -6.30 -23.26
N ASN A 347 -23.89 -5.87 -23.99
CA ASN A 347 -22.64 -6.61 -24.11
C ASN A 347 -21.38 -5.71 -24.17
N LEU A 348 -21.38 -4.51 -23.60
CA LEU A 348 -20.11 -3.82 -23.35
C LEU A 348 -19.46 -4.47 -22.12
N ASP A 349 -18.25 -5.00 -22.28
CA ASP A 349 -17.44 -5.44 -21.15
C ASP A 349 -16.72 -4.20 -20.61
N VAL A 350 -17.39 -3.45 -19.73
CA VAL A 350 -16.86 -2.19 -19.20
C VAL A 350 -16.04 -2.46 -17.96
N ASP A 351 -14.80 -1.96 -17.95
CA ASP A 351 -13.94 -2.02 -16.77
C ASP A 351 -14.09 -0.75 -15.91
N GLN A 352 -14.23 0.43 -16.55
CA GLN A 352 -14.15 1.71 -15.85
C GLN A 352 -15.19 2.73 -16.30
N VAL A 353 -15.55 3.60 -15.36
CA VAL A 353 -16.31 4.82 -15.62
C VAL A 353 -15.42 6.03 -15.35
N LEU A 354 -15.47 7.01 -16.25
CA LEU A 354 -14.77 8.27 -16.12
C LEU A 354 -15.78 9.40 -15.95
N LEU A 355 -15.55 10.27 -14.97
CA LEU A 355 -16.18 11.58 -14.90
C LEU A 355 -15.16 12.62 -15.32
N MET A 356 -15.48 13.38 -16.35
CA MET A 356 -14.61 14.43 -16.89
C MET A 356 -15.24 15.79 -16.67
N ARG A 357 -14.40 16.80 -16.42
CA ARG A 357 -14.88 18.18 -16.33
C ARG A 357 -15.49 18.58 -17.67
N LYS A 358 -16.68 19.17 -17.62
CA LYS A 358 -17.46 19.47 -18.82
C LYS A 358 -16.65 20.25 -19.87
N GLY A 359 -16.60 19.70 -21.09
CA GLY A 359 -15.87 20.30 -22.21
C GLY A 359 -14.35 20.32 -22.08
N THR A 360 -13.77 19.51 -21.19
CA THR A 360 -12.31 19.29 -21.12
C THR A 360 -11.98 17.79 -21.16
N GLU A 361 -10.72 17.48 -21.42
CA GLU A 361 -10.18 16.12 -21.35
C GLU A 361 -9.71 15.74 -19.93
N ASP A 362 -10.04 16.56 -18.92
CA ASP A 362 -9.58 16.35 -17.56
C ASP A 362 -10.54 15.43 -16.79
N ALA A 363 -10.12 14.19 -16.55
CA ALA A 363 -10.81 13.28 -15.64
C ALA A 363 -10.77 13.82 -14.20
N VAL A 364 -11.94 14.04 -13.61
CA VAL A 364 -12.10 14.42 -12.19
C VAL A 364 -12.27 13.21 -11.28
N ALA A 365 -12.75 12.09 -11.84
CA ALA A 365 -12.91 10.84 -11.12
C ALA A 365 -12.80 9.65 -12.07
N LYS A 366 -12.22 8.57 -11.57
CA LYS A 366 -12.26 7.24 -12.18
C LYS A 366 -12.99 6.32 -11.20
N GLY A 367 -13.88 5.50 -11.73
CA GLY A 367 -14.68 4.55 -10.98
C GLY A 367 -14.64 3.18 -11.63
N THR A 368 -14.99 2.17 -10.86
CA THR A 368 -15.04 0.77 -11.32
C THR A 368 -16.48 0.34 -11.58
N ILE A 369 -16.67 -0.57 -12.52
CA ILE A 369 -17.94 -1.28 -12.71
C ILE A 369 -17.91 -2.61 -11.94
N SER A 370 -19.05 -3.02 -11.38
CA SER A 370 -19.20 -4.36 -10.80
C SER A 370 -19.11 -5.40 -11.91
N ARG A 371 -18.55 -6.58 -11.62
CA ARG A 371 -18.38 -7.63 -12.65
C ARG A 371 -19.67 -8.02 -13.37
N ASP A 372 -20.81 -7.97 -12.69
CA ASP A 372 -22.13 -8.24 -13.27
C ASP A 372 -22.65 -7.13 -14.19
N GLN A 373 -21.86 -6.08 -14.42
CA GLN A 373 -22.16 -4.92 -15.27
C GLN A 373 -23.47 -4.21 -14.85
N SER A 374 -23.78 -4.19 -13.55
CA SER A 374 -25.03 -3.61 -13.05
C SER A 374 -24.86 -2.36 -12.19
N LYS A 375 -23.65 -2.09 -11.69
CA LYS A 375 -23.37 -0.97 -10.80
C LYS A 375 -22.03 -0.32 -11.09
N TYR A 376 -21.93 0.96 -10.79
CA TYR A 376 -20.68 1.70 -10.77
C TYR A 376 -20.36 2.18 -9.35
N ALA A 377 -19.08 2.43 -9.07
CA ALA A 377 -18.65 3.10 -7.86
C ALA A 377 -17.46 4.03 -8.13
N PHE A 378 -17.46 5.19 -7.49
CA PHE A 378 -16.31 6.10 -7.40
C PHE A 378 -15.88 6.24 -5.95
N LEU A 379 -14.57 6.36 -5.74
CA LEU A 379 -14.02 6.69 -4.43
C LEU A 379 -14.48 8.08 -3.98
N PRO A 380 -14.65 8.31 -2.66
CA PRO A 380 -15.08 9.60 -2.12
C PRO A 380 -14.07 10.67 -2.48
N LYS A 381 -14.48 11.65 -3.32
CA LYS A 381 -13.84 12.98 -3.51
C LYS A 381 -14.40 13.80 -4.68
N VAL A 382 -15.39 13.31 -5.41
CA VAL A 382 -15.92 14.06 -6.56
C VAL A 382 -16.70 15.29 -6.06
N PRO A 383 -16.28 16.53 -6.39
CA PRO A 383 -17.00 17.72 -5.97
C PRO A 383 -18.40 17.79 -6.61
N ASP A 384 -19.34 18.43 -5.93
CA ASP A 384 -20.64 18.75 -6.51
C ASP A 384 -20.47 19.58 -7.80
N GLY A 385 -21.20 19.21 -8.85
CA GLY A 385 -21.06 19.83 -10.16
C GLY A 385 -21.69 19.03 -11.30
N GLU A 386 -21.53 19.57 -12.51
CA GLU A 386 -21.94 18.96 -13.77
C GLU A 386 -20.71 18.49 -14.54
N TYR A 387 -20.76 17.26 -15.03
CA TYR A 387 -19.66 16.53 -15.66
C TYR A 387 -20.13 15.83 -16.93
N ASP A 388 -19.17 15.45 -17.76
CA ASP A 388 -19.39 14.54 -18.88
C ASP A 388 -18.92 13.14 -18.45
N GLY A 389 -19.82 12.15 -18.53
CA GLY A 389 -19.56 10.76 -18.16
C GLY A 389 -19.19 9.92 -19.36
N TYR A 390 -18.19 9.06 -19.19
CA TYR A 390 -17.70 8.12 -20.19
C TYR A 390 -17.50 6.74 -19.57
N VAL A 391 -17.54 5.70 -20.38
CA VAL A 391 -17.15 4.34 -19.99
C VAL A 391 -16.01 3.85 -20.85
N VAL A 392 -15.15 3.04 -20.26
CA VAL A 392 -13.99 2.42 -20.90
C VAL A 392 -14.21 0.91 -20.95
N ALA A 393 -14.31 0.38 -22.16
CA ALA A 393 -14.43 -1.05 -22.42
C ALA A 393 -13.11 -1.58 -23.03
N PRO A 394 -12.36 -2.42 -22.31
CA PRO A 394 -11.18 -3.06 -22.87
C PRO A 394 -11.54 -3.98 -24.04
N VAL A 395 -10.77 -3.87 -25.13
CA VAL A 395 -10.83 -4.77 -26.29
C VAL A 395 -9.64 -5.72 -26.32
N SER A 396 -8.49 -5.25 -25.84
CA SER A 396 -7.27 -6.04 -25.63
C SER A 396 -6.39 -5.35 -24.59
N ALA A 397 -5.28 -5.98 -24.19
CA ALA A 397 -4.39 -5.46 -23.14
C ALA A 397 -3.89 -4.02 -23.36
N ASP A 398 -3.83 -3.55 -24.61
CA ASP A 398 -3.34 -2.21 -24.97
C ASP A 398 -4.38 -1.37 -25.74
N VAL A 399 -5.63 -1.85 -25.84
CA VAL A 399 -6.67 -1.17 -26.63
C VAL A 399 -7.96 -1.09 -25.84
N ASP A 400 -8.29 0.14 -25.47
CA ASP A 400 -9.54 0.51 -24.84
C ASP A 400 -10.45 1.24 -25.83
N ARG A 401 -11.76 0.98 -25.73
CA ARG A 401 -12.80 1.78 -26.40
C ARG A 401 -13.51 2.63 -25.39
N ILE A 402 -13.72 3.90 -25.75
CA ILE A 402 -14.39 4.86 -24.88
C ILE A 402 -15.77 5.18 -25.46
N TYR A 403 -16.82 5.07 -24.66
CA TYR A 403 -18.19 5.43 -25.05
C TYR A 403 -18.67 6.61 -24.23
N GLY A 404 -19.27 7.60 -24.88
CA GLY A 404 -19.75 8.83 -24.25
C GLY A 404 -19.99 9.97 -25.24
N SER A 405 -20.27 11.19 -24.77
CA SER A 405 -20.51 11.58 -23.38
C SER A 405 -21.99 11.46 -22.99
N ILE A 406 -22.26 11.13 -21.72
CA ILE A 406 -23.57 11.39 -21.10
C ILE A 406 -23.46 12.52 -20.08
N PRO A 407 -24.51 13.35 -19.87
CA PRO A 407 -24.50 14.35 -18.82
C PRO A 407 -24.60 13.70 -17.44
N VAL A 408 -23.70 14.06 -16.52
CA VAL A 408 -23.68 13.55 -15.14
C VAL A 408 -23.67 14.69 -14.13
N THR A 409 -24.60 14.65 -13.17
CA THR A 409 -24.61 15.59 -12.04
C THR A 409 -24.16 14.88 -10.77
N VAL A 410 -23.15 15.43 -10.11
CA VAL A 410 -22.76 15.04 -8.74
C VAL A 410 -23.38 16.03 -7.79
N LYS A 411 -24.13 15.55 -6.80
CA LYS A 411 -24.71 16.40 -5.77
C LYS A 411 -24.79 15.68 -4.44
N ASP A 412 -24.35 16.35 -3.38
CA ASP A 412 -24.33 15.80 -2.01
C ASP A 412 -23.63 14.42 -1.96
N GLY A 413 -22.56 14.26 -2.73
CA GLY A 413 -21.81 12.99 -2.84
C GLY A 413 -22.59 11.85 -3.50
N LYS A 414 -23.55 12.17 -4.38
CA LYS A 414 -24.35 11.17 -5.12
C LYS A 414 -24.29 11.43 -6.61
N VAL A 415 -24.29 10.34 -7.36
CA VAL A 415 -24.54 10.30 -8.80
C VAL A 415 -25.79 9.43 -9.02
N GLY A 416 -26.58 9.78 -10.03
CA GLY A 416 -27.80 9.03 -10.39
C GLY A 416 -27.49 7.71 -11.10
N ASN A 417 -28.48 7.13 -11.77
CA ASN A 417 -28.24 6.03 -12.70
C ASN A 417 -27.32 6.50 -13.84
N LEU A 418 -26.32 5.70 -14.20
CA LEU A 418 -25.53 5.92 -15.40
C LEU A 418 -26.07 5.01 -16.50
N ASP A 419 -26.68 5.62 -17.51
CA ASP A 419 -27.31 4.93 -18.64
C ASP A 419 -26.58 5.28 -19.94
N PHE A 420 -25.85 4.30 -20.45
CA PHE A 420 -25.09 4.38 -21.69
C PHE A 420 -25.80 3.69 -22.87
N THR A 421 -27.09 3.36 -22.74
CA THR A 421 -27.89 2.78 -23.83
C THR A 421 -27.88 3.70 -25.06
N GLY A 422 -27.49 3.17 -26.22
CA GLY A 422 -27.46 3.93 -27.48
C GLY A 422 -26.38 5.01 -27.55
N VAL A 423 -25.44 5.04 -26.61
CA VAL A 423 -24.28 5.95 -26.64
C VAL A 423 -23.26 5.44 -27.67
N GLN A 424 -22.63 6.38 -28.38
CA GLN A 424 -21.67 6.04 -29.43
C GLN A 424 -20.25 5.89 -28.88
N GLU A 425 -19.49 5.01 -29.53
CA GLU A 425 -18.04 4.95 -29.38
C GLU A 425 -17.43 6.29 -29.85
N LEU A 426 -16.53 6.85 -29.05
CA LEU A 426 -15.66 7.92 -29.49
C LEU A 426 -14.63 7.31 -30.44
N ILE A 427 -14.80 7.60 -31.73
CA ILE A 427 -13.83 7.21 -32.75
C ILE A 427 -12.80 8.33 -32.83
N ASP A 428 -11.56 8.04 -32.45
CA ASP A 428 -10.40 8.87 -32.80
C ASP A 428 -10.04 8.74 -34.30
#